data_AF-A0A8S9QBV2-F1
#
_entry.id   AF-A0A8S9QBV2-F1
#
_cell.length_a   1.000
_cell.length_b   1.000
_cell.length_c   1.000
_cell.angle_alpha   90.00
_cell.angle_beta   90.00
_cell.angle_gamma   90.00
#
_symmetry.space_group_name_H-M   'P 1'
#
loop_
_entity.id
_entity.type
_entity.pdbx_description
1 polymer ?
#
loop_
_entity_poly.entity_id
_entity_poly.type
_entity_poly.pdbx_seq_one_letter_code
_entity_poly.pdbx_strand_id
1 'polypeptide(L)'
;MGIVIPIMMMNLHNDMIRNQQRQNDMRDQQQRQNVNGFVVESWQVSLAKWIFETYPETALNVQSQNPKLRTYYMNVLFGIIRKLYHKRSLSDAELSKISNWLSYLTQAGFKVEWLWSKLDTEKKERDACEARIVELKQKVKKLEGAMSGIKAELGKISNGLSYLTQASFKVEWLWSKLDTAYLGRKKRNACEARIVELKQELEKLERTMSGVKGKLRNEKAKLNPSSFN
;
A
#
# COMPACT_ATOMS: atom_id res chain seq x y z
N MET A 1 -68.09 -19.39 -56.60
CA MET A 1 -67.72 -18.89 -55.27
C MET A 1 -66.20 -18.97 -55.15
N GLY A 2 -65.49 -17.85 -55.12
CA GLY A 2 -64.04 -17.89 -54.91
C GLY A 2 -63.32 -16.60 -55.29
N ILE A 3 -62.36 -16.21 -54.45
CA ILE A 3 -61.36 -15.15 -54.66
C ILE A 3 -61.85 -13.70 -54.45
N VAL A 4 -62.36 -13.38 -53.26
CA VAL A 4 -62.40 -11.99 -52.74
C VAL A 4 -61.69 -11.84 -51.39
N ILE A 5 -61.50 -12.97 -50.69
CA ILE A 5 -60.98 -13.04 -49.31
C ILE A 5 -59.47 -12.66 -49.18
N PRO A 6 -58.56 -13.00 -50.11
CA PRO A 6 -57.12 -12.75 -49.90
C PRO A 6 -56.72 -11.27 -49.93
N ILE A 7 -57.29 -10.49 -50.86
CA ILE A 7 -56.98 -9.05 -51.00
C ILE A 7 -57.51 -8.27 -49.79
N MET A 8 -58.69 -8.65 -49.28
CA MET A 8 -59.29 -8.02 -48.11
C MET A 8 -58.46 -8.26 -46.84
N MET A 9 -57.90 -9.47 -46.66
CA MET A 9 -56.99 -9.80 -45.56
C MET A 9 -55.66 -9.04 -45.63
N MET A 10 -55.11 -8.85 -46.82
CA MET A 10 -53.84 -8.13 -47.01
C MET A 10 -53.99 -6.62 -46.74
N ASN A 11 -55.15 -6.03 -47.08
CA ASN A 11 -55.48 -4.64 -46.75
C ASN A 11 -55.68 -4.44 -45.24
N LEU A 12 -56.38 -5.36 -44.57
CA LEU A 12 -56.56 -5.34 -43.10
C LEU A 12 -55.23 -5.41 -42.34
N HIS A 13 -54.29 -6.23 -42.81
CA HIS A 13 -52.96 -6.33 -42.19
C HIS A 13 -52.15 -5.04 -42.34
N ASN A 14 -52.16 -4.41 -43.52
CA ASN A 14 -51.52 -3.12 -43.75
C ASN A 14 -52.16 -1.98 -42.95
N ASP A 15 -53.47 -2.00 -42.75
CA ASP A 15 -54.18 -1.04 -41.91
C ASP A 15 -53.85 -1.21 -40.43
N MET A 16 -53.67 -2.45 -39.97
CA MET A 16 -53.26 -2.75 -38.61
C MET A 16 -51.83 -2.25 -38.33
N ILE A 17 -50.89 -2.48 -39.26
CA ILE A 17 -49.52 -1.95 -39.18
C ILE A 17 -49.54 -0.41 -39.16
N ARG A 18 -50.31 0.23 -40.03
CA ARG A 18 -50.46 1.70 -40.04
C ARG A 18 -51.09 2.23 -38.75
N ASN A 19 -52.06 1.54 -38.17
CA ASN A 19 -52.66 1.92 -36.89
C ASN A 19 -51.70 1.79 -35.71
N GLN A 20 -50.93 0.71 -35.68
CA GLN A 20 -49.90 0.49 -34.67
C GLN A 20 -48.83 1.59 -34.74
N GLN A 21 -48.39 1.94 -35.95
CA GLN A 21 -47.43 3.02 -36.17
C GLN A 21 -47.99 4.37 -35.72
N ARG A 22 -49.25 4.69 -36.09
CA ARG A 22 -49.93 5.91 -35.62
C ARG A 22 -50.06 5.99 -34.10
N GLN A 23 -50.33 4.86 -33.43
CA GLN A 23 -50.38 4.82 -31.96
C GLN A 23 -48.99 4.99 -31.32
N ASN A 24 -47.94 4.47 -31.95
CA ASN A 24 -46.57 4.70 -31.50
C ASN A 24 -46.17 6.17 -31.67
N ASP A 25 -46.43 6.75 -32.84
CA ASP A 25 -46.14 8.16 -33.12
C ASP A 25 -46.91 9.11 -32.16
N MET A 26 -48.17 8.78 -31.83
CA MET A 26 -48.95 9.55 -30.85
C MET A 26 -48.40 9.42 -29.41
N ARG A 27 -47.91 8.23 -29.03
CA ARG A 27 -47.25 8.03 -27.72
C ARG A 27 -45.92 8.79 -27.64
N ASP A 28 -45.14 8.77 -28.70
CA ASP A 28 -43.88 9.52 -28.79
C ASP A 28 -44.13 11.04 -28.78
N GLN A 29 -45.22 11.51 -29.40
CA GLN A 29 -45.65 12.91 -29.28
C GLN A 29 -46.13 13.27 -27.88
N GLN A 30 -46.80 12.38 -27.14
CA GLN A 30 -47.19 12.63 -25.74
C GLN A 30 -45.99 12.74 -24.80
N GLN A 31 -44.85 12.15 -25.14
CA GLN A 31 -43.62 12.25 -24.35
C GLN A 31 -42.79 13.50 -24.65
N ARG A 32 -43.13 14.27 -25.68
CA ARG A 32 -42.38 15.47 -26.09
C ARG A 32 -43.15 16.74 -25.77
N GLN A 33 -42.45 17.70 -25.17
CA GLN A 33 -43.03 18.98 -24.76
C GLN A 33 -42.28 20.13 -25.43
N ASN A 34 -43.01 21.21 -25.75
CA ASN A 34 -42.40 22.44 -26.24
C ASN A 34 -41.99 23.32 -25.07
N VAL A 35 -40.70 23.64 -24.98
CA VAL A 35 -40.15 24.60 -24.02
C VAL A 35 -39.43 25.69 -24.81
N ASN A 36 -39.93 26.92 -24.76
CA ASN A 36 -39.33 28.09 -25.40
C ASN A 36 -39.04 27.90 -26.91
N GLY A 37 -39.94 27.21 -27.64
CA GLY A 37 -39.78 26.94 -29.08
C GLY A 37 -38.86 25.75 -29.39
N PHE A 38 -38.54 24.92 -28.40
CA PHE A 38 -37.78 23.67 -28.57
C PHE A 38 -38.61 22.48 -28.15
N VAL A 39 -38.63 21.43 -28.99
CA VAL A 39 -39.26 20.15 -28.65
C VAL A 39 -38.26 19.32 -27.86
N VAL A 40 -38.59 18.99 -26.61
CA VAL A 40 -37.72 18.25 -25.69
C VAL A 40 -38.46 17.06 -25.08
N GLU A 41 -37.72 16.02 -24.68
CA GLU A 41 -38.31 14.87 -24.00
C GLU A 41 -38.81 15.25 -22.60
N SER A 42 -39.88 14.60 -22.12
CA SER A 42 -40.54 14.92 -20.85
C SER A 42 -39.56 14.97 -19.67
N TRP A 43 -38.61 14.02 -19.61
CA TRP A 43 -37.59 13.96 -18.56
C TRP A 43 -36.53 15.08 -18.64
N GLN A 44 -36.42 15.77 -19.80
CA GLN A 44 -35.51 16.90 -20.00
C GLN A 44 -36.18 18.25 -19.76
N VAL A 45 -37.50 18.31 -19.61
CA VAL A 45 -38.26 19.56 -19.49
C VAL A 45 -37.77 20.41 -18.33
N SER A 46 -37.54 19.82 -17.16
CA SER A 46 -37.03 20.54 -15.99
C SER A 46 -35.66 21.16 -16.25
N LEU A 47 -34.77 20.44 -16.94
CA LEU A 47 -33.47 20.95 -17.32
C LEU A 47 -33.59 22.08 -18.35
N ALA A 48 -34.47 21.93 -19.34
CA ALA A 48 -34.73 22.96 -20.35
C ALA A 48 -35.24 24.26 -19.71
N LYS A 49 -36.23 24.16 -18.81
CA LYS A 49 -36.77 25.29 -18.06
C LYS A 49 -35.68 25.97 -17.24
N TRP A 50 -34.92 25.20 -16.47
CA TRP A 50 -33.82 25.72 -15.66
C TRP A 50 -32.79 26.49 -16.50
N ILE A 51 -32.42 26.00 -17.69
CA ILE A 51 -31.51 26.70 -18.60
C ILE A 51 -32.09 28.06 -18.99
N PHE A 52 -33.34 28.13 -19.44
CA PHE A 52 -33.93 29.38 -19.91
C PHE A 52 -34.31 30.35 -18.78
N GLU A 53 -34.54 29.85 -17.57
CA GLU A 53 -34.75 30.67 -16.38
C GLU A 53 -33.42 31.27 -15.89
N THR A 54 -32.33 30.50 -15.93
CA THR A 54 -31.01 30.92 -15.41
C THR A 54 -30.20 31.71 -16.44
N TYR A 55 -30.27 31.30 -17.70
CA TYR A 55 -29.50 31.82 -18.84
C TYR A 55 -30.45 32.08 -20.03
N PRO A 56 -31.40 33.02 -19.90
CA PRO A 56 -32.43 33.30 -20.91
C PRO A 56 -31.85 33.64 -22.28
N GLU A 57 -30.64 34.18 -22.33
CA GLU A 57 -29.92 34.53 -23.54
C GLU A 57 -29.48 33.34 -24.40
N THR A 58 -29.48 32.13 -23.83
CA THR A 58 -28.87 30.91 -24.39
C THR A 58 -29.29 30.64 -25.84
N ALA A 59 -30.55 30.90 -26.19
CA ALA A 59 -31.10 30.60 -27.50
C ALA A 59 -31.64 31.81 -28.27
N LEU A 60 -31.33 33.04 -27.85
CA LEU A 60 -31.89 34.25 -28.47
C LEU A 60 -31.51 34.41 -29.95
N ASN A 61 -30.30 33.98 -30.32
CA ASN A 61 -29.74 34.20 -31.66
C ASN A 61 -29.72 32.91 -32.50
N VAL A 62 -30.47 31.87 -32.12
CA VAL A 62 -30.47 30.59 -32.83
C VAL A 62 -30.99 30.78 -34.25
N GLN A 63 -30.13 30.50 -35.23
CA GLN A 63 -30.36 30.86 -36.63
C GLN A 63 -31.38 29.95 -37.32
N SER A 64 -31.48 28.69 -36.89
CA SER A 64 -32.34 27.70 -37.54
C SER A 64 -33.79 27.77 -37.04
N GLN A 65 -34.73 27.88 -37.98
CA GLN A 65 -36.16 27.70 -37.74
C GLN A 65 -36.62 26.24 -37.90
N ASN A 66 -35.74 25.33 -38.35
CA ASN A 66 -36.10 23.93 -38.55
C ASN A 66 -36.26 23.20 -37.19
N PRO A 67 -37.46 22.67 -36.87
CA PRO A 67 -37.70 22.05 -35.56
C PRO A 67 -36.80 20.86 -35.25
N LYS A 68 -36.45 20.05 -36.26
CA LYS A 68 -35.56 18.88 -36.08
C LYS A 68 -34.15 19.32 -35.71
N LEU A 69 -33.63 20.36 -36.37
CA LEU A 69 -32.30 20.91 -36.06
C LEU A 69 -32.28 21.57 -34.68
N ARG A 70 -33.30 22.35 -34.33
CA ARG A 70 -33.43 22.94 -32.99
C ARG A 70 -33.42 21.88 -31.89
N THR A 71 -34.16 20.78 -32.10
CA THR A 71 -34.18 19.63 -31.18
C THR A 71 -32.80 18.99 -31.05
N TYR A 72 -32.09 18.80 -32.17
CA TYR A 72 -30.74 18.27 -32.17
C TYR A 72 -29.76 19.15 -31.37
N TYR A 73 -29.77 20.47 -31.59
CA TYR A 73 -28.93 21.39 -30.83
C TYR A 73 -29.21 21.35 -29.32
N MET A 74 -30.48 21.28 -28.92
CA MET A 74 -30.83 21.12 -27.50
C MET A 74 -30.31 19.82 -26.89
N ASN A 75 -30.37 18.71 -27.65
CA ASN A 75 -29.79 17.45 -27.18
C ASN A 75 -28.26 17.53 -27.02
N VAL A 76 -27.57 18.25 -27.90
CA VAL A 76 -26.13 18.53 -27.74
C VAL A 76 -25.89 19.35 -26.47
N LEU A 77 -26.68 20.40 -26.25
CA LEU A 77 -26.59 21.25 -25.05
C LEU A 77 -26.80 20.45 -23.76
N PHE A 78 -27.84 19.62 -23.69
CA PHE A 78 -28.07 18.72 -22.55
C PHE A 78 -26.91 17.74 -22.35
N GLY A 79 -26.35 17.22 -23.43
CA GLY A 79 -25.18 16.36 -23.38
C GLY A 79 -23.96 17.04 -22.75
N ILE A 80 -23.71 18.30 -23.09
CA ILE A 80 -22.64 19.11 -22.51
C ILE A 80 -22.88 19.35 -21.01
N ILE A 81 -24.07 19.84 -20.65
CA ILE A 81 -24.42 20.14 -19.25
C ILE A 81 -24.29 18.88 -18.40
N ARG A 82 -24.83 17.76 -18.86
CA ARG A 82 -24.75 16.48 -18.15
C ARG A 82 -23.30 16.06 -17.92
N LYS A 83 -22.37 16.35 -18.83
CA LYS A 83 -20.96 16.04 -18.63
C LYS A 83 -20.28 17.00 -17.65
N LEU A 84 -20.45 18.31 -17.83
CA LEU A 84 -19.77 19.33 -17.03
C LEU A 84 -20.26 19.42 -15.58
N TYR A 85 -21.50 19.00 -15.32
CA TYR A 85 -22.09 19.03 -13.97
C TYR A 85 -22.16 17.64 -13.31
N HIS A 86 -21.61 16.61 -13.96
CA HIS A 86 -21.45 15.31 -13.32
C HIS A 86 -20.25 15.33 -12.37
N LYS A 87 -20.38 14.73 -11.19
CA LYS A 87 -19.34 14.74 -10.13
C LYS A 87 -18.10 13.87 -10.43
N ARG A 88 -17.67 13.75 -11.68
CA ARG A 88 -16.48 12.96 -12.05
C ARG A 88 -15.47 13.81 -12.79
N SER A 89 -14.19 13.45 -12.68
CA SER A 89 -13.14 14.05 -13.49
C SER A 89 -13.35 13.73 -14.98
N LEU A 90 -13.10 14.73 -15.82
CA LEU A 90 -13.17 14.65 -17.28
C LEU A 90 -11.75 14.48 -17.84
N SER A 91 -11.59 13.57 -18.80
CA SER A 91 -10.32 13.42 -19.50
C SER A 91 -10.07 14.57 -20.49
N ASP A 92 -8.83 14.75 -20.93
CA ASP A 92 -8.47 15.72 -21.99
C ASP A 92 -9.31 15.52 -23.26
N ALA A 93 -9.50 14.27 -23.66
CA ALA A 93 -10.30 13.93 -24.82
C ALA A 93 -11.78 14.35 -24.64
N GLU A 94 -12.32 14.19 -23.44
CA GLU A 94 -13.69 14.63 -23.14
C GLU A 94 -13.82 16.15 -23.10
N LEU A 95 -12.87 16.86 -22.47
CA LEU A 95 -12.84 18.32 -22.42
C LEU A 95 -12.69 18.92 -23.82
N SER A 96 -11.85 18.31 -24.67
CA SER A 96 -11.71 18.66 -26.09
C SER A 96 -13.01 18.43 -26.86
N LYS A 97 -13.68 17.29 -26.65
CA LYS A 97 -14.97 16.99 -27.28
C LYS A 97 -16.05 18.00 -26.88
N ILE A 98 -16.10 18.38 -25.59
CA ILE A 98 -17.03 19.40 -25.09
C ILE A 98 -16.73 20.76 -25.73
N SER A 99 -15.45 21.15 -25.83
CA SER A 99 -15.03 22.37 -26.52
C SER A 99 -15.51 22.41 -27.96
N ASN A 100 -15.41 21.30 -28.69
CA ASN A 100 -15.89 21.19 -30.08
C ASN A 100 -17.42 21.32 -30.15
N TRP A 101 -18.16 20.68 -29.24
CA TRP A 101 -19.62 20.82 -29.18
C TRP A 101 -20.07 22.23 -28.82
N LEU A 102 -19.37 22.93 -27.92
CA LEU A 102 -19.65 24.32 -27.59
C LEU A 102 -19.38 25.26 -28.78
N SER A 103 -18.28 25.04 -29.52
CA SER A 103 -18.01 25.79 -30.76
C SER A 103 -19.11 25.57 -31.79
N TYR A 104 -19.56 24.32 -31.97
CA TYR A 104 -20.66 23.98 -32.85
C TYR A 104 -21.98 24.68 -32.46
N LEU A 105 -22.33 24.71 -31.17
CA LEU A 105 -23.52 25.44 -30.69
C LEU A 105 -23.39 26.96 -30.88
N THR A 106 -22.20 27.51 -30.65
CA THR A 106 -21.91 28.94 -30.85
C THR A 106 -22.10 29.32 -32.32
N GLN A 107 -21.60 28.50 -33.25
CA GLN A 107 -21.79 28.69 -34.69
C GLN A 107 -23.27 28.60 -35.10
N ALA A 108 -24.08 27.80 -34.39
CA ALA A 108 -25.52 27.72 -34.58
C ALA A 108 -26.30 28.91 -33.98
N GLY A 109 -25.61 29.85 -33.33
CA GLY A 109 -26.19 31.06 -32.74
C GLY A 109 -26.62 30.91 -31.27
N PHE A 110 -26.23 29.82 -30.59
CA PHE A 110 -26.43 29.72 -29.15
C PHE A 110 -25.41 30.59 -28.40
N LYS A 111 -25.87 31.29 -27.36
CA LYS A 111 -25.01 32.02 -26.42
C LYS A 111 -24.68 31.11 -25.25
N VAL A 112 -23.50 30.48 -25.29
CA VAL A 112 -23.07 29.45 -24.33
C VAL A 112 -21.81 29.85 -23.56
N GLU A 113 -21.59 31.16 -23.38
CA GLU A 113 -20.45 31.73 -22.65
C GLU A 113 -20.36 31.22 -21.21
N TRP A 114 -21.51 31.01 -20.56
CA TRP A 114 -21.57 30.45 -19.21
C TRP A 114 -21.04 29.01 -19.16
N LEU A 115 -21.24 28.20 -20.21
CA LEU A 115 -20.65 26.86 -20.32
C LEU A 115 -19.17 26.90 -20.66
N TRP A 116 -18.72 27.90 -21.44
CA TRP A 116 -17.29 28.13 -21.65
C TRP A 116 -16.57 28.44 -20.33
N SER A 117 -17.14 29.30 -19.49
CA SER A 117 -16.61 29.57 -18.14
C SER A 117 -16.58 28.32 -17.26
N LYS A 118 -17.65 27.51 -17.29
CA LYS A 118 -17.68 26.25 -16.54
C LYS A 118 -16.61 25.27 -17.02
N LEU A 119 -16.42 25.12 -18.35
CA LEU A 119 -15.38 24.27 -18.93
C LEU A 119 -13.96 24.70 -18.51
N ASP A 120 -13.70 26.02 -18.46
CA ASP A 120 -12.41 26.55 -17.99
C ASP A 120 -12.16 26.23 -16.52
N THR A 121 -13.20 26.33 -15.69
CA THR A 121 -13.13 25.94 -14.28
C THR A 121 -12.79 24.45 -14.12
N GLU A 122 -13.45 23.56 -14.86
CA GLU A 122 -13.15 22.11 -14.84
C GLU A 122 -11.70 21.81 -15.27
N LYS A 123 -11.16 22.53 -16.27
CA LYS A 123 -9.76 22.38 -16.68
C LYS A 123 -8.80 22.79 -15.56
N LYS A 124 -9.04 23.94 -14.93
CA LYS A 124 -8.23 24.43 -13.80
C LYS A 124 -8.25 23.50 -12.60
N GLU A 125 -9.42 23.00 -12.22
CA GLU A 125 -9.57 22.06 -11.10
C GLU A 125 -8.83 20.74 -11.38
N ARG A 126 -8.91 20.22 -12.60
CA ARG A 126 -8.16 19.04 -13.02
C ARG A 126 -6.65 19.29 -12.96
N ASP A 127 -6.16 20.40 -13.50
CA ASP A 127 -4.73 20.72 -13.51
C ASP A 127 -4.19 20.91 -12.08
N ALA A 128 -4.97 21.53 -11.20
CA ALA A 128 -4.64 21.62 -9.79
C ALA A 128 -4.59 20.25 -9.11
N CYS A 129 -5.54 19.35 -9.41
CA CYS A 129 -5.52 17.97 -8.93
C CYS A 129 -4.27 17.21 -9.41
N GLU A 130 -3.92 17.32 -10.70
CA GLU A 130 -2.76 16.65 -11.27
C GLU A 130 -1.45 17.17 -10.64
N ALA A 131 -1.32 18.49 -10.50
CA ALA A 131 -0.18 19.09 -9.81
C ALA A 131 -0.05 18.57 -8.36
N ARG A 132 -1.18 18.44 -7.65
CA ARG A 132 -1.21 17.88 -6.29
C ARG A 132 -0.82 16.41 -6.26
N ILE A 133 -1.24 15.62 -7.24
CA ILE A 133 -0.83 14.21 -7.38
C ILE A 133 0.68 14.10 -7.58
N VAL A 134 1.26 14.95 -8.45
CA VAL A 134 2.71 14.98 -8.68
C VAL A 134 3.48 15.34 -7.40
N GLU A 135 3.03 16.35 -6.66
CA GLU A 135 3.63 16.73 -5.38
C GLU A 135 3.58 15.59 -4.35
N LEU A 136 2.43 14.91 -4.23
CA LEU A 136 2.26 13.78 -3.33
C LEU A 136 3.16 12.60 -3.72
N LYS A 137 3.29 12.29 -5.02
CA LYS A 137 4.21 11.26 -5.52
C LYS A 137 5.66 11.55 -5.12
N GLN A 138 6.11 12.80 -5.20
CA GLN A 138 7.45 13.21 -4.77
C GLN A 138 7.64 13.04 -3.26
N LYS A 139 6.63 13.43 -2.45
CA LYS A 139 6.65 13.24 -0.99
C LYS A 139 6.75 11.76 -0.60
N VAL A 140 5.98 10.89 -1.26
CA VAL A 140 6.05 9.43 -1.05
C VAL A 140 7.46 8.91 -1.34
N LYS A 141 8.04 9.26 -2.49
CA LYS A 141 9.42 8.84 -2.85
C LYS A 141 10.46 9.28 -1.82
N LYS A 142 10.33 10.49 -1.26
CA LYS A 142 11.22 10.99 -0.21
C LYS A 142 11.09 10.18 1.08
N LEU A 143 9.86 9.83 1.48
CA LEU A 143 9.59 9.01 2.65
C LEU A 143 10.12 7.58 2.50
N GLU A 144 9.96 6.97 1.33
CA GLU A 144 10.53 5.66 1.01
C GLU A 144 12.07 5.66 1.15
N GLY A 145 12.73 6.73 0.68
CA GLY A 145 14.16 6.93 0.87
C GLY A 145 14.55 7.01 2.35
N ALA A 146 13.83 7.80 3.15
CA ALA A 146 14.09 7.90 4.59
C ALA A 146 13.89 6.55 5.31
N MET A 147 12.83 5.81 4.97
CA MET A 147 12.53 4.51 5.57
C MET A 147 13.61 3.47 5.25
N SER A 148 14.14 3.47 4.03
CA SER A 148 15.25 2.57 3.68
C SER A 148 16.54 2.90 4.45
N GLY A 149 16.83 4.19 4.65
CA GLY A 149 17.93 4.64 5.52
C GLY A 149 17.79 4.15 6.97
N ILE A 150 16.62 4.36 7.57
CA ILE A 150 16.33 3.88 8.95
C ILE A 150 16.49 2.36 9.05
N LYS A 151 16.00 1.62 8.07
CA LYS A 151 16.12 0.15 8.04
C LYS A 151 17.59 -0.31 8.00
N ALA A 152 18.44 0.39 7.25
CA ALA A 152 19.87 0.09 7.20
C ALA A 152 20.55 0.34 8.55
N GLU A 153 20.24 1.45 9.22
CA GLU A 153 20.77 1.74 10.56
C GLU A 153 20.30 0.71 11.60
N LEU A 154 19.03 0.31 11.55
CA LEU A 154 18.51 -0.75 12.41
C LEU A 154 19.26 -2.08 12.21
N GLY A 155 19.60 -2.41 10.97
CA GLY A 155 20.41 -3.59 10.65
C GLY A 155 21.82 -3.53 11.27
N LYS A 156 22.48 -2.36 11.22
CA LYS A 156 23.80 -2.16 11.85
C LYS A 156 23.71 -2.32 13.38
N ILE A 157 22.71 -1.71 14.00
CA ILE A 157 22.50 -1.81 15.45
C ILE A 157 22.25 -3.26 15.87
N SER A 158 21.39 -3.97 15.15
CA SER A 158 21.12 -5.39 15.39
C SER A 158 22.38 -6.25 15.32
N ASN A 159 23.19 -6.07 14.27
CA ASN A 159 24.46 -6.77 14.14
C ASN A 159 25.42 -6.43 15.28
N GLY A 160 25.54 -5.15 15.65
CA GLY A 160 26.38 -4.70 16.77
C GLY A 160 25.98 -5.33 18.10
N LEU A 161 24.68 -5.40 18.40
CA LEU A 161 24.15 -6.07 19.60
C LEU A 161 24.50 -7.56 19.63
N SER A 162 24.40 -8.25 18.48
CA SER A 162 24.79 -9.65 18.36
C SER A 162 26.28 -9.86 18.68
N TYR A 163 27.16 -9.02 18.13
CA TYR A 163 28.60 -9.07 18.43
C TYR A 163 28.91 -8.84 19.90
N LEU A 164 28.31 -7.82 20.54
CA LEU A 164 28.53 -7.52 21.95
C LEU A 164 28.06 -8.66 22.85
N THR A 165 26.90 -9.24 22.55
CA THR A 165 26.36 -10.40 23.26
C THR A 165 27.33 -11.58 23.18
N GLN A 166 27.83 -11.90 21.99
CA GLN A 166 28.81 -12.98 21.80
C GLN A 166 30.13 -12.71 22.54
N ALA A 167 30.61 -11.46 22.53
CA ALA A 167 31.83 -11.08 23.23
C ALA A 167 31.69 -11.25 24.75
N SER A 168 30.56 -10.80 25.32
CA SER A 168 30.27 -10.98 26.75
C SER A 168 30.31 -12.45 27.17
N PHE A 169 29.64 -13.32 26.42
CA PHE A 169 29.66 -14.76 26.68
C PHE A 169 31.08 -15.36 26.66
N LYS A 170 31.94 -14.90 25.73
CA LYS A 170 33.35 -15.35 25.69
C LYS A 170 34.14 -14.89 26.91
N VAL A 171 33.93 -13.65 27.37
CA VAL A 171 34.60 -13.11 28.56
C VAL A 171 34.18 -13.90 29.81
N GLU A 172 32.88 -14.14 30.00
CA GLU A 172 32.38 -14.95 31.10
C GLU A 172 32.96 -16.37 31.09
N TRP A 173 33.01 -17.01 29.91
CA TRP A 173 33.62 -18.33 29.74
C TRP A 173 35.11 -18.35 30.12
N LEU A 174 35.88 -17.36 29.66
CA LEU A 174 37.30 -17.23 29.99
C LEU A 174 37.53 -17.05 31.49
N TRP A 175 36.70 -16.24 32.14
CA TRP A 175 36.80 -16.01 33.58
C TRP A 175 36.54 -17.29 34.36
N SER A 176 35.49 -18.05 34.01
CA SER A 176 35.21 -19.36 34.62
C SER A 176 36.38 -20.35 34.46
N LYS A 177 37.02 -20.38 33.28
CA LYS A 177 38.21 -21.20 33.04
C LYS A 177 39.39 -20.78 33.91
N LEU A 178 39.61 -19.48 34.07
CA LEU A 178 40.70 -18.94 34.88
C LEU A 178 40.52 -19.30 36.37
N ASP A 179 39.31 -19.13 36.91
CA ASP A 179 38.98 -19.48 38.30
C ASP A 179 39.22 -20.97 38.57
N THR A 180 38.76 -21.82 37.66
CA THR A 180 38.96 -23.28 37.74
C THR A 180 40.45 -23.62 37.79
N ALA A 181 41.26 -23.00 36.92
CA ALA A 181 42.70 -23.23 36.86
C ALA A 181 43.44 -22.71 38.10
N TYR A 182 43.01 -21.58 38.66
CA TYR A 182 43.56 -21.00 39.88
C TYR A 182 43.31 -21.91 41.10
N LEU A 183 42.06 -22.34 41.29
CA LEU A 183 41.69 -23.28 42.36
C LEU A 183 42.44 -24.61 42.25
N GLY A 184 42.58 -25.14 41.03
CA GLY A 184 43.35 -26.35 40.75
C GLY A 184 44.84 -26.19 41.07
N ARG A 185 45.45 -25.03 40.77
CA ARG A 185 46.84 -24.73 41.14
C ARG A 185 47.01 -24.64 42.66
N LYS A 186 46.11 -23.93 43.35
CA LYS A 186 46.17 -23.82 44.81
C LYS A 186 46.16 -25.19 45.49
N LYS A 187 45.29 -26.11 45.04
CA LYS A 187 45.23 -27.49 45.55
C LYS A 187 46.53 -28.25 45.27
N ARG A 188 47.09 -28.16 44.05
CA ARG A 188 48.36 -28.81 43.72
C ARG A 188 49.51 -28.30 44.58
N ASN A 189 49.65 -26.99 44.74
CA ASN A 189 50.70 -26.40 45.56
C ASN A 189 50.59 -26.85 47.04
N ALA A 190 49.36 -26.96 47.56
CA ALA A 190 49.14 -27.50 48.91
C ALA A 190 49.55 -28.98 49.03
N CYS A 191 49.19 -29.81 48.05
CA CYS A 191 49.64 -31.21 48.00
C CYS A 191 51.16 -31.33 47.87
N GLU A 192 51.78 -30.49 47.04
CA GLU A 192 53.23 -30.46 46.84
C GLU A 192 53.95 -30.11 48.14
N ALA A 193 53.48 -29.10 48.87
CA ALA A 193 54.01 -28.77 50.19
C ALA A 193 53.89 -29.95 51.18
N ARG A 194 52.75 -30.64 51.20
CA ARG A 194 52.55 -31.82 52.07
C ARG A 194 53.44 -33.00 51.70
N ILE A 195 53.69 -33.23 50.41
CA ILE A 195 54.61 -34.26 49.92
C ILE A 195 56.04 -33.97 50.41
N VAL A 196 56.48 -32.72 50.37
CA VAL A 196 57.81 -32.32 50.88
C VAL A 196 57.94 -32.58 52.37
N GLU A 197 56.91 -32.25 53.16
CA GLU A 197 56.88 -32.49 54.61
C GLU A 197 56.98 -33.99 54.94
N LEU A 198 56.15 -34.84 54.31
CA LEU A 198 56.19 -36.29 54.51
C LEU A 198 57.54 -36.90 54.12
N LYS A 199 58.18 -36.41 53.05
CA LYS A 199 59.53 -36.85 52.67
C LYS A 199 60.56 -36.56 53.77
N GLN A 200 60.50 -35.38 54.39
CA GLN A 200 61.40 -35.03 55.49
C GLN A 200 61.16 -35.89 56.74
N GLU A 201 59.90 -36.22 57.04
CA GLU A 201 59.56 -37.12 58.15
C GLU A 201 60.09 -38.54 57.93
N LEU A 202 59.95 -39.08 56.71
CA LEU A 202 60.48 -40.39 56.35
C LEU A 202 62.01 -40.45 56.52
N GLU A 203 62.76 -39.44 56.06
CA GLU A 203 64.21 -39.38 56.27
C GLU A 203 64.59 -39.37 57.76
N LYS A 204 63.85 -38.63 58.59
CA LYS A 204 64.08 -38.59 60.04
C LYS A 204 63.86 -39.98 60.66
N LEU A 205 62.77 -40.67 60.30
CA LEU A 205 62.48 -42.02 60.78
C LEU A 205 63.53 -43.05 60.32
N GLU A 206 64.03 -42.92 59.10
CA GLU A 206 65.09 -43.79 58.58
C GLU A 206 66.38 -43.64 59.41
N ARG A 207 66.77 -42.41 59.73
CA ARG A 207 67.92 -42.13 60.61
C ARG A 207 67.74 -42.74 62.01
N THR A 208 66.55 -42.62 62.62
CA THR A 208 66.31 -43.18 63.96
C THR A 208 66.30 -44.70 63.97
N MET A 209 65.68 -45.35 62.97
CA MET A 209 65.73 -46.82 62.81
C MET A 209 67.16 -47.33 62.66
N SER A 210 68.00 -46.65 61.87
CA SER A 210 69.42 -46.99 61.74
C SER A 210 70.13 -46.93 63.10
N GLY A 211 69.86 -45.88 63.89
CA GLY A 211 70.36 -45.74 65.25
C GLY A 211 69.90 -46.83 66.22
N VAL A 212 68.60 -47.16 66.24
CA VAL A 212 68.04 -48.25 67.07
C VAL A 212 68.62 -49.60 66.65
N LYS A 213 68.75 -49.86 65.35
CA LYS A 213 69.39 -51.07 64.83
C LYS A 213 70.86 -51.17 65.25
N GLY A 214 71.56 -50.04 65.35
CA GLY A 214 72.90 -49.95 65.94
C GLY A 214 72.90 -50.31 67.43
N LYS A 215 71.99 -49.73 68.21
CA LYS A 215 71.83 -50.05 69.64
C LYS A 215 71.50 -51.52 69.89
N LEU A 216 70.56 -52.10 69.13
CA LEU A 216 70.22 -53.53 69.20
C LEU A 216 71.43 -54.43 68.94
N ARG A 217 72.29 -54.06 67.97
CA ARG A 217 73.55 -54.78 67.71
C ARG A 217 74.49 -54.73 68.91
N ASN A 218 74.62 -53.57 69.55
CA ASN A 218 75.44 -53.40 70.75
C ASN A 218 74.86 -54.18 71.95
N GLU A 219 73.53 -54.15 72.15
CA GLU A 219 72.84 -54.89 73.22
C GLU A 219 72.97 -56.41 73.04
N LYS A 220 72.78 -56.90 71.81
CA LYS A 220 72.94 -58.32 71.46
C LYS A 220 74.38 -58.80 71.67
N ALA A 221 75.37 -57.94 71.44
CA ALA A 221 76.76 -58.23 71.77
C ALA A 221 77.02 -58.31 73.29
N LYS A 222 76.26 -57.56 74.10
CA LYS A 222 76.34 -57.61 75.58
C LYS A 222 75.62 -58.82 76.20
N LEU A 223 74.54 -59.31 75.59
CA LEU A 223 73.75 -60.47 76.05
C LEU A 223 74.35 -61.84 75.67
N ASN A 224 75.43 -61.84 74.89
CA ASN A 224 76.29 -63.01 74.67
C ASN A 224 77.67 -62.82 75.35
N PRO A 225 77.76 -62.68 76.69
CA PRO A 225 79.05 -62.76 77.35
C PRO A 225 79.39 -64.24 77.54
N SER A 226 80.27 -64.75 76.68
CA SER A 226 81.13 -65.93 76.88
C SER A 226 80.57 -67.34 76.60
N SER A 227 81.22 -68.04 75.66
CA SER A 227 81.71 -69.42 75.82
C SER A 227 83.19 -69.39 75.43
N PHE A 228 84.11 -69.38 76.39
CA PHE A 228 84.83 -70.55 76.88
C PHE A 228 85.61 -71.31 75.78
N ASN A 229 86.93 -71.32 76.02
CA ASN A 229 88.04 -72.03 75.36
C ASN A 229 88.53 -71.50 74.01
#